data_AF-A0A6M4G869-F1
#
_entry.id   AF-A0A6M4G869-F1
#
_cell.length_a   1.000
_cell.length_b   1.000
_cell.length_c   1.000
_cell.angle_alpha   90.00
_cell.angle_beta   90.00
_cell.angle_gamma   90.00
#
_symmetry.space_group_name_H-M   'P 1'
#
loop_
_entity.id
_entity.type
_entity.pdbx_description
1 polymer ?
#
loop_
_entity_poly.entity_id
_entity_poly.type
_entity_poly.pdbx_seq_one_letter_code
_entity_poly.pdbx_strand_id
1 'polypeptide(L)' 'MYQIIGVQTNGKEVAVAATAKAAEALTHFRAAQNLPFAQIRVLSPDGQQISGFELSRRYDAEIRATMD' A
#
# COMPACT_ATOMS: atom_id res chain seq x y z
N MET A 1 -5.04 -7.17 -6.80
CA MET A 1 -5.12 -5.71 -6.50
C MET A 1 -4.34 -5.42 -5.22
N TYR A 2 -3.58 -4.33 -5.14
CA TYR A 2 -2.96 -3.90 -3.88
C TYR A 2 -4.03 -3.37 -2.92
N GLN A 3 -3.93 -3.69 -1.63
CA GLN A 3 -4.83 -3.18 -0.59
C GLN A 3 -4.04 -2.49 0.51
N ILE A 4 -4.45 -1.29 0.89
CA ILE A 4 -3.91 -0.53 2.01
C ILE A 4 -4.86 -0.70 3.18
N ILE A 5 -4.37 -1.23 4.29
CA ILE A 5 -5.16 -1.52 5.49
C ILE A 5 -4.56 -0.73 6.64
N GLY A 6 -5.36 0.15 7.24
CA GLY A 6 -5.04 0.85 8.46
C GLY A 6 -5.50 0.04 9.66
N VAL A 7 -4.60 -0.27 10.58
CA VAL A 7 -4.89 -0.95 11.84
C VAL A 7 -4.98 0.12 12.93
N GLN A 8 -6.13 0.22 13.58
CA GLN A 8 -6.35 1.14 14.70
C GLN A 8 -5.72 0.60 15.98
N THR A 9 -5.56 1.46 16.99
CA THR A 9 -5.00 1.10 18.31
C THR A 9 -5.80 0.02 19.05
N ASN A 10 -7.09 -0.14 18.74
CA ASN A 10 -7.95 -1.20 19.27
C ASN A 10 -7.84 -2.53 18.48
N GLY A 11 -6.92 -2.63 17.52
CA GLY A 11 -6.74 -3.80 16.66
C GLY A 11 -7.73 -3.89 15.49
N LYS A 12 -8.63 -2.91 15.31
CA LYS A 12 -9.57 -2.90 14.19
C LYS A 12 -8.85 -2.58 12.88
N GLU A 13 -9.03 -3.46 11.90
CA GLU A 13 -8.53 -3.28 10.54
C GLU A 13 -9.56 -2.52 9.69
N VAL A 14 -9.09 -1.49 8.99
CA VAL A 14 -9.91 -0.66 8.09
C VAL A 14 -9.25 -0.64 6.72
N ALA A 15 -9.97 -1.05 5.69
CA ALA A 15 -9.51 -0.89 4.32
C ALA A 15 -9.48 0.61 3.97
N VAL A 16 -8.28 1.14 3.73
CA VAL A 16 -8.05 2.55 3.37
C VAL A 16 -8.20 2.75 1.86
N ALA A 17 -7.64 1.84 1.07
CA ALA A 17 -7.71 1.88 -0.39
C ALA A 17 -7.47 0.50 -1.00
N ALA A 18 -7.99 0.27 -2.20
CA ALA A 18 -7.66 -0.88 -3.03
C ALA A 18 -7.44 -0.41 -4.47
N THR A 19 -6.26 -0.73 -5.04
CA THR A 19 -5.86 -0.25 -6.37
C THR A 19 -5.04 -1.29 -7.13
N ALA A 20 -5.18 -1.32 -8.45
CA ALA A 20 -4.47 -2.27 -9.29
C ALA A 20 -2.98 -1.94 -9.45
N LYS A 21 -2.60 -0.66 -9.32
CA LYS A 21 -1.24 -0.16 -9.58
C LYS A 21 -0.45 0.08 -8.30
N ALA A 22 0.84 -0.22 -8.29
CA ALA A 22 1.71 0.04 -7.14
C ALA A 22 1.92 1.55 -6.92
N ALA A 23 1.89 2.36 -7.98
CA ALA A 23 1.98 3.83 -7.89
C ALA A 23 0.86 4.46 -7.05
N GLU A 24 -0.37 4.07 -7.33
CA GLU A 24 -1.54 4.53 -6.58
C GLU A 24 -1.51 3.98 -5.15
N ALA A 25 -1.13 2.70 -4.98
CA ALA A 25 -1.02 2.08 -3.67
C ALA A 25 0.02 2.79 -2.80
N LEU A 26 1.16 3.19 -3.36
CA LEU A 26 2.19 3.94 -2.65
C LEU A 26 1.70 5.32 -2.21
N THR A 27 0.93 5.99 -3.07
CA THR A 27 0.30 7.28 -2.76
C THR A 27 -0.68 7.14 -1.60
N HIS A 28 -1.56 6.14 -1.64
CA HIS A 28 -2.50 5.85 -0.55
C HIS A 28 -1.79 5.40 0.73
N PHE A 29 -0.72 4.61 0.64
CA PHE A 29 0.08 4.20 1.79
C PHE A 29 0.69 5.41 2.51
N ARG A 30 1.29 6.35 1.76
CA ARG A 30 1.83 7.59 2.32
C ARG A 30 0.74 8.49 2.90
N ALA A 31 -0.40 8.60 2.25
CA ALA A 31 -1.55 9.33 2.80
C ALA A 31 -2.03 8.68 4.10
N ALA A 32 -2.11 7.35 4.15
CA ALA A 32 -2.50 6.60 5.32
C ALA A 32 -1.54 6.77 6.50
N GLN A 33 -0.24 6.97 6.25
CA GLN A 33 0.76 7.25 7.30
C GLN A 33 0.48 8.54 8.07
N ASN A 34 -0.29 9.47 7.50
CA ASN A 34 -0.70 10.70 8.16
C ASN A 34 -2.04 10.54 8.91
N LEU A 35 -2.69 9.39 8.82
CA LEU A 35 -3.93 9.09 9.52
C LEU A 35 -3.64 8.47 10.91
N PRO A 36 -4.58 8.56 11.87
CA PRO A 36 -4.40 8.05 13.23
C PRO A 36 -4.54 6.51 13.31
N PHE A 37 -3.78 5.80 12.48
CA PHE A 37 -3.64 4.35 12.54
C PHE A 37 -2.41 3.98 13.37
N ALA A 38 -2.52 2.95 14.20
CA ALA A 38 -1.40 2.40 14.95
C ALA A 38 -0.40 1.71 14.03
N GLN A 39 -0.88 1.08 12.95
CA GLN A 39 -0.06 0.42 11.96
C GLN A 39 -0.74 0.48 10.59
N ILE A 40 0.04 0.42 9.51
CA ILE A 40 -0.48 0.28 8.15
C ILE A 40 0.12 -0.97 7.53
N ARG A 41 -0.74 -1.80 6.95
CA ARG A 41 -0.39 -3.01 6.22
C ARG A 41 -0.70 -2.79 4.74
N VAL A 42 0.13 -3.36 3.89
CA VAL A 42 -0.10 -3.39 2.45
C VAL A 42 -0.21 -4.84 2.04
N LEU A 43 -1.29 -5.23 1.39
CA LEU A 43 -1.42 -6.52 0.73
C LEU A 43 -1.13 -6.34 -0.76
N SER A 44 -0.32 -7.23 -1.33
CA SER A 44 -0.08 -7.32 -2.77
C SER A 44 -1.29 -7.94 -3.48
N PRO A 45 -1.33 -7.87 -4.83
CA PRO A 45 -2.34 -8.56 -5.63
C PRO A 45 -2.46 -10.06 -5.35
N ASP A 46 -1.37 -10.67 -4.93
CA ASP A 46 -1.24 -12.09 -4.58
C ASP A 46 -1.74 -12.39 -3.16
N GLY A 47 -2.25 -11.38 -2.43
CA GLY A 47 -2.71 -11.49 -1.04
C GLY A 47 -1.58 -11.51 -0.01
N GLN A 48 -0.33 -11.31 -0.41
CA GLN A 48 0.81 -11.31 0.52
C GLN A 48 0.99 -9.93 1.16
N GLN A 49 1.25 -9.90 2.46
CA GLN A 49 1.64 -8.65 3.11
C GLN A 49 3.03 -8.24 2.66
N ILE A 50 3.15 -7.02 2.15
CA ILE A 50 4.41 -6.43 1.72
C ILE A 50 4.73 -5.18 2.54
N SER A 51 6.01 -4.89 2.71
CA SER A 51 6.49 -3.67 3.36
C SER A 51 6.40 -2.47 2.40
N GLY A 52 6.38 -1.25 2.95
CA GLY A 52 6.43 -0.02 2.15
C GLY A 52 7.64 0.06 1.22
N PHE A 53 8.78 -0.55 1.62
CA PHE A 53 9.96 -0.70 0.77
C PHE A 53 9.69 -1.55 -0.48
N GLU A 54 9.09 -2.72 -0.33
CA GLU A 54 8.75 -3.60 -1.45
C GLU A 54 7.68 -2.95 -2.36
N LEU A 55 6.71 -2.26 -1.77
CA LEU A 55 5.74 -1.48 -2.54
C LEU A 55 6.43 -0.39 -3.39
N SER A 56 7.40 0.33 -2.81
CA SER A 56 8.19 1.33 -3.53
C SER A 56 9.05 0.72 -4.63
N ARG A 57 9.60 -0.48 -4.41
CA ARG A 57 10.39 -1.20 -5.41
C ARG A 57 9.51 -1.60 -6.60
N ARG A 58 8.30 -2.10 -6.35
CA ARG A 58 7.33 -2.45 -7.40
C ARG A 58 6.84 -1.22 -8.16
N TYR A 59 6.65 -0.10 -7.47
CA TYR A 59 6.37 1.19 -8.10
C TYR A 59 7.49 1.61 -9.08
N ASP A 60 8.75 1.54 -8.67
CA ASP A 60 9.89 1.93 -9.53
C ASP A 60 9.97 1.04 -10.79
N ALA A 61 9.69 -0.26 -10.63
CA ALA A 61 9.60 -1.19 -11.76
C ALA A 61 8.45 -0.85 -12.71
N GLU A 62 7.27 -0.49 -12.20
CA GLU A 62 6.13 -0.09 -13.04
C GLU A 62 6.39 1.22 -13.81
N ILE A 63 6.99 2.22 -13.16
CA ILE A 63 7.32 3.51 -13.80
C ILE A 63 8.38 3.32 -14.88
N ARG A 64 9.43 2.52 -14.63
CA ARG A 64 10.44 2.21 -15.64
C ARG A 64 9.84 1.48 -16.85
N ALA A 65 8.93 0.54 -16.61
CA ALA A 65 8.25 -0.20 -17.68
C ALA A 65 7.28 0.65 -18.52
N THR A 66 6.94 1.87 -18.07
CA THR A 66 6.09 2.82 -18.84
C THR A 66 6.88 3.89 -19.59
N MET A 67 8.21 3.96 -19.39
CA MET A 67 9.11 4.90 -20.08
C MET A 67 9.89 4.28 -21.25
N ASP A 68 9.73 2.96 -21.46
CA ASP A 68 10.26 2.19 -22.61
C ASP A 68 9.14 2.00 -23.65
#